data_AF-A0A1B9Y324-F1
#
_entry.id   AF-A0A1B9Y324-F1
#
_cell.length_a   1.000
_cell.length_b   1.000
_cell.length_c   1.000
_cell.angle_alpha   90.00
_cell.angle_beta   90.00
_cell.angle_gamma   90.00
#
_symmetry.space_group_name_H-M   'P 1'
#
loop_
_entity.id
_entity.type
_entity.pdbx_description
1 polymer ?
#
loop_
_entity_poly.entity_id
_entity_poly.type
_entity_poly.pdbx_seq_one_letter_code
_entity_poly.pdbx_strand_id
1 'polypeptide(L)'
;MKFNLTSFIIFILLFITEILIAQTSGFIRHTFGDFLVVILLYYLIKSFFNISSKKLAISILIFSFSIEILQNYNLVKILGLENYRIANIIIGNTFSYYDLIAYTLGITVVLTIELITKK
;
A
#
# COMPACT_ATOMS: atom_id res chain seq x y z
N MET A 1 -10.34 14.69 -15.75
CA MET A 1 -9.82 14.39 -14.40
C MET A 1 -10.18 15.57 -13.50
N LYS A 2 -10.85 15.35 -12.37
CA LYS A 2 -11.04 16.40 -11.34
C LYS A 2 -10.00 16.13 -10.27
N PHE A 3 -8.94 16.94 -10.24
CA PHE A 3 -7.87 16.78 -9.26
C PHE A 3 -8.37 17.25 -7.89
N ASN A 4 -8.29 16.38 -6.89
CA ASN A 4 -8.63 16.73 -5.52
C ASN A 4 -7.37 17.08 -4.72
N LEU A 5 -7.13 18.39 -4.56
CA LEU A 5 -6.00 18.93 -3.80
C LEU A 5 -5.93 18.40 -2.37
N THR A 6 -7.07 18.24 -1.70
CA THR A 6 -7.11 17.75 -0.31
C THR A 6 -6.63 16.30 -0.22
N SER A 7 -7.13 15.43 -1.11
CA SER A 7 -6.67 14.04 -1.16
C SER A 7 -5.19 13.93 -1.53
N PHE A 8 -4.70 14.82 -2.39
CA PHE A 8 -3.30 14.85 -2.78
C PHE A 8 -2.37 15.32 -1.64
N ILE A 9 -2.79 16.30 -0.84
CA ILE A 9 -2.05 16.74 0.35
C ILE A 9 -1.99 15.61 1.38
N ILE A 10 -3.09 14.88 1.61
CA ILE A 10 -3.11 13.69 2.48
C ILE A 10 -2.13 12.64 1.96
N PHE A 11 -2.13 12.38 0.64
CA PHE A 11 -1.16 11.49 0.02
C PHE A 11 0.29 11.91 0.29
N ILE A 12 0.63 13.20 0.12
CA ILE A 12 1.99 13.71 0.39
C ILE A 12 2.37 13.51 1.86
N LEU A 13 1.47 13.80 2.80
CA LEU A 13 1.72 13.61 4.23
C LEU A 13 1.97 12.14 4.57
N LEU A 14 1.15 11.23 4.01
CA LEU A 14 1.34 9.80 4.17
C LEU A 14 2.67 9.34 3.56
N PHE A 15 3.03 9.83 2.37
CA PHE A 15 4.28 9.48 1.70
C PHE A 15 5.51 9.91 2.51
N ILE A 16 5.49 11.11 3.07
CA ILE A 16 6.55 11.57 3.97
C ILE A 16 6.62 10.69 5.22
N THR A 17 5.46 10.35 5.81
CA THR A 17 5.39 9.46 6.97
C THR A 17 5.99 8.09 6.67
N GLU A 18 5.71 7.55 5.50
CA GLU A 18 6.25 6.26 5.04
C GLU A 18 7.77 6.30 4.85
N ILE A 19 8.31 7.39 4.30
CA ILE A 19 9.77 7.59 4.19
C ILE A 19 10.42 7.64 5.59
N LEU A 20 9.78 8.30 6.56
CA LEU A 20 10.28 8.36 7.94
C LEU A 20 10.24 6.97 8.61
N ILE A 21 9.17 6.20 8.38
CA ILE A 21 9.05 4.82 8.86
C ILE A 21 10.11 3.92 8.20
N ALA A 22 10.41 4.12 6.91
CA ALA A 22 11.42 3.36 6.18
C ALA A 22 12.84 3.52 6.76
N GLN A 23 13.13 4.67 7.38
CA GLN A 23 14.38 4.92 8.11
C GLN A 23 14.45 4.22 9.47
N THR A 24 13.30 3.81 10.01
CA THR A 24 13.22 3.08 11.28
C THR A 24 13.50 1.59 11.04
N SER A 25 14.22 0.93 11.94
CA SER A 25 14.48 -0.51 11.87
C SER A 25 13.46 -1.31 12.69
N GLY A 26 13.07 -2.49 12.19
CA GLY A 26 12.25 -3.46 12.92
C GLY A 26 10.83 -3.68 12.38
N PHE A 27 9.96 -4.26 13.22
CA PHE A 27 8.58 -4.65 12.89
C PHE A 27 7.72 -3.49 12.39
N ILE A 28 7.98 -2.29 12.91
CA ILE A 28 7.28 -1.06 12.51
C ILE A 28 7.55 -0.74 11.04
N ARG A 29 8.74 -1.04 10.52
CA ARG A 29 9.07 -0.75 9.11
C ARG A 29 8.23 -1.56 8.14
N HIS A 30 8.08 -2.85 8.42
CA HIS A 30 7.39 -3.77 7.53
C HIS A 30 5.87 -3.66 7.75
N THR A 31 5.37 -4.09 8.90
CA THR A 31 3.93 -4.24 9.12
C THR A 31 3.17 -2.90 9.16
N PHE A 32 3.75 -1.85 9.76
CA PHE A 32 3.09 -0.55 9.80
C PHE A 32 3.25 0.21 8.48
N GLY A 33 4.38 0.01 7.79
CA GLY A 33 4.57 0.48 6.41
C GLY A 33 3.50 -0.08 5.49
N ASP A 34 3.31 -1.39 5.48
CA ASP A 34 2.30 -2.08 4.65
C ASP A 34 0.87 -1.59 4.89
N PHE A 35 0.51 -1.36 6.16
CA PHE A 35 -0.75 -0.74 6.52
C PHE A 35 -0.90 0.67 5.90
N LEU A 36 0.17 1.47 5.92
CA LEU A 36 0.15 2.85 5.43
C LEU A 36 0.13 2.89 3.89
N VAL A 37 0.86 1.99 3.22
CA VAL A 37 0.98 1.90 1.76
C VAL A 37 -0.40 1.77 1.10
N VAL A 38 -1.28 0.90 1.61
CA VAL A 38 -2.62 0.73 1.01
C VAL A 38 -3.49 1.97 1.16
N ILE A 39 -3.33 2.72 2.26
CA ILE A 39 -4.02 3.99 2.51
C ILE A 39 -3.47 5.07 1.57
N LEU A 40 -2.15 5.11 1.42
CA LEU A 40 -1.44 6.01 0.53
C LEU A 40 -1.87 5.79 -0.93
N LEU A 41 -1.88 4.55 -1.40
CA LEU A 41 -2.35 4.17 -2.75
C LEU A 41 -3.80 4.59 -2.97
N TYR A 42 -4.65 4.46 -1.93
CA TYR A 42 -6.03 4.89 -2.01
C TYR A 42 -6.16 6.39 -2.24
N TYR A 43 -5.50 7.21 -1.42
CA TYR A 43 -5.56 8.67 -1.57
C TYR A 43 -4.90 9.15 -2.86
N LEU A 44 -3.85 8.48 -3.32
CA LEU A 44 -3.21 8.75 -4.60
C LEU A 44 -4.19 8.55 -5.76
N ILE A 45 -4.78 7.37 -5.89
CA ILE A 45 -5.68 7.10 -7.01
C ILE A 45 -6.94 7.97 -6.89
N LYS A 46 -7.45 8.18 -5.67
CA LYS A 46 -8.60 9.06 -5.41
C LYS A 46 -8.31 10.52 -5.77
N SER A 47 -7.06 11.01 -5.66
CA SER A 47 -6.74 12.39 -6.03
C SER A 47 -6.81 12.65 -7.54
N PHE A 48 -6.56 11.62 -8.37
CA PHE A 48 -6.60 11.73 -9.83
C PHE A 48 -7.92 11.23 -10.45
N PHE A 49 -8.54 10.22 -9.85
CA PHE A 49 -9.70 9.53 -10.39
C PHE A 49 -10.91 9.61 -9.45
N ASN A 50 -12.07 9.95 -10.01
CA ASN A 50 -13.33 9.99 -9.27
C ASN A 50 -14.02 8.61 -9.28
N ILE A 51 -13.39 7.64 -8.62
CA ILE A 51 -13.90 6.26 -8.50
C ILE A 51 -14.65 6.12 -7.17
N SER A 52 -15.69 5.29 -7.13
CA SER A 52 -16.39 4.99 -5.88
C SER A 52 -15.44 4.37 -4.84
N SER A 53 -15.43 4.91 -3.62
CA SER A 53 -14.57 4.51 -2.51
C SER A 53 -14.46 2.99 -2.33
N LYS A 54 -15.60 2.26 -2.38
CA LYS A 54 -15.63 0.80 -2.27
C LYS A 54 -14.87 0.07 -3.39
N LYS A 55 -15.10 0.46 -4.65
CA LYS A 55 -14.40 -0.18 -5.79
C LYS A 55 -12.90 0.07 -5.74
N LEU A 56 -12.51 1.29 -5.38
CA LEU A 56 -11.10 1.66 -5.27
C LEU A 56 -10.40 0.85 -4.16
N ALA A 57 -11.00 0.80 -2.98
CA ALA A 57 -10.52 0.02 -1.85
C ALA A 57 -10.35 -1.47 -2.18
N ILE A 58 -11.36 -2.10 -2.79
CA ILE A 58 -11.29 -3.52 -3.21
C ILE A 58 -10.18 -3.73 -4.24
N SER A 59 -10.04 -2.82 -5.20
CA SER A 59 -8.99 -2.92 -6.23
C SER A 59 -7.59 -2.88 -5.63
N ILE A 60 -7.36 -2.00 -4.64
CA ILE A 60 -6.06 -1.89 -3.96
C ILE A 60 -5.78 -3.11 -3.10
N LEU A 61 -6.80 -3.66 -2.43
CA LEU A 61 -6.67 -4.87 -1.63
C LEU A 61 -6.28 -6.08 -2.50
N ILE A 62 -6.97 -6.28 -3.63
CA ILE A 62 -6.66 -7.34 -4.59
C ILE A 62 -5.26 -7.15 -5.17
N PHE A 63 -4.89 -5.91 -5.50
CA PHE A 63 -3.56 -5.60 -6.02
C PHE A 63 -2.47 -5.95 -5.00
N SER A 64 -2.63 -5.54 -3.74
CA SER A 64 -1.65 -5.80 -2.68
C SER A 64 -1.51 -7.29 -2.39
N PHE A 65 -2.63 -8.02 -2.33
CA PHE A 65 -2.63 -9.48 -2.19
C PHE A 65 -1.94 -10.18 -3.37
N SER A 66 -2.13 -9.65 -4.59
CA SER A 66 -1.48 -10.20 -5.78
C SER A 66 0.03 -10.03 -5.71
N ILE A 67 0.52 -8.86 -5.27
CA ILE A 67 1.96 -8.61 -5.07
C ILE A 67 2.53 -9.57 -4.02
N GLU A 68 1.85 -9.74 -2.89
CA GLU A 68 2.25 -10.65 -1.81
C GLU A 68 2.35 -12.12 -2.29
N ILE A 69 1.35 -12.57 -3.06
CA ILE A 69 1.35 -13.91 -3.66
C ILE A 69 2.49 -14.04 -4.68
N LEU A 70 2.76 -13.01 -5.48
CA LEU A 70 3.89 -13.00 -6.42
C LEU A 70 5.23 -13.12 -5.69
N GLN A 71 5.41 -12.46 -4.55
CA GLN A 71 6.60 -12.61 -3.70
C GLN A 71 6.74 -14.06 -3.20
N ASN A 72 5.64 -14.73 -2.84
CA ASN A 72 5.66 -16.14 -2.44
C ASN A 72 6.18 -17.08 -3.55
N TYR A 73 5.90 -16.75 -4.82
CA TYR A 73 6.41 -17.49 -5.97
C TYR A 73 7.86 -17.12 -6.35
N ASN A 74 8.57 -16.37 -5.50
CA ASN A 74 9.87 -15.79 -5.78
C ASN A 74 9.84 -15.00 -7.11
N LEU A 75 9.01 -13.96 -7.18
CA LEU A 75 8.96 -13.04 -8.32
C LEU A 75 10.37 -12.59 -8.76
N VAL A 76 11.26 -12.33 -7.79
CA VAL A 76 12.66 -11.95 -8.04
C VAL A 76 13.41 -13.01 -8.85
N LYS A 77 13.14 -14.29 -8.60
CA LYS A 77 13.73 -15.42 -9.34
C LYS A 77 13.12 -15.57 -10.72
N ILE A 78 11.80 -15.38 -10.86
CA ILE A 78 11.09 -15.43 -12.16
C ILE A 78 11.57 -14.29 -13.08
N LEU A 79 11.81 -13.10 -12.53
CA LEU A 79 12.31 -11.94 -13.26
C LEU A 79 13.83 -11.99 -13.53
N GLY A 80 14.55 -13.02 -13.06
CA GLY A 80 16.01 -13.12 -13.20
C GLY A 80 16.78 -12.03 -12.44
N LEU A 81 16.12 -11.36 -11.49
CA LEU A 81 16.66 -10.24 -10.72
C LEU A 81 17.35 -10.71 -9.43
N GLU A 82 17.52 -12.01 -9.23
CA GLU A 82 18.14 -12.62 -8.05
C GLU A 82 19.56 -12.10 -7.75
N ASN A 83 20.29 -11.72 -8.80
CA ASN A 83 21.64 -11.15 -8.67
C ASN A 83 21.65 -9.69 -8.18
N TYR A 84 20.51 -8.99 -8.24
CA TYR A 84 20.41 -7.60 -7.83
C TYR A 84 19.88 -7.50 -6.40
N ARG A 85 20.81 -7.37 -5.43
CA ARG A 85 20.49 -7.16 -4.00
C ARG A 85 19.43 -6.07 -3.77
N ILE A 86 19.48 -4.99 -4.53
CA ILE A 86 18.54 -3.87 -4.43
C ILE A 86 17.14 -4.30 -4.86
N ALA A 87 17.00 -5.04 -5.97
CA ALA A 87 15.71 -5.56 -6.43
C ALA A 87 15.12 -6.55 -5.42
N ASN A 88 15.98 -7.38 -4.80
CA ASN A 88 15.57 -8.34 -3.77
C ASN A 88 15.06 -7.66 -2.48
N ILE A 89 15.64 -6.50 -2.14
CA ILE A 89 15.20 -5.70 -0.98
C ILE A 89 13.91 -4.93 -1.28
N ILE A 90 13.78 -4.37 -2.47
CA ILE A 90 12.61 -3.55 -2.86
C ILE A 90 11.39 -4.42 -3.12
N ILE A 91 11.56 -5.53 -3.85
CA ILE A 91 10.45 -6.42 -4.21
C ILE A 91 10.01 -7.25 -3.02
N GLY A 92 10.92 -7.55 -2.09
CA GLY A 92 10.66 -8.50 -1.02
C GLY A 92 10.70 -9.93 -1.53
N ASN A 93 11.10 -10.86 -0.65
CA ASN A 93 11.33 -12.26 -1.01
C ASN A 93 10.62 -13.23 -0.07
N THR A 94 9.80 -12.70 0.84
CA THR A 94 9.15 -13.48 1.90
C THR A 94 7.70 -13.06 2.01
N PHE A 95 6.83 -13.99 1.72
CA PHE A 95 5.41 -13.90 2.02
C PHE A 95 5.17 -13.79 3.53
N SER A 96 4.35 -12.84 3.95
CA SER A 96 3.99 -12.60 5.34
C SER A 96 2.47 -12.55 5.51
N TYR A 97 1.93 -13.46 6.34
CA TYR A 97 0.53 -13.42 6.73
C TYR A 97 0.16 -12.13 7.50
N TYR A 98 1.12 -11.51 8.18
CA TYR A 98 0.89 -10.25 8.89
C TYR A 98 0.64 -9.09 7.93
N ASP A 99 1.22 -9.13 6.74
CA ASP A 99 1.13 -8.05 5.75
C ASP A 99 -0.27 -8.09 5.10
N LEU A 100 -0.81 -9.29 4.86
CA LEU A 100 -2.22 -9.48 4.48
C LEU A 100 -3.19 -8.85 5.50
N ILE A 101 -2.94 -9.08 6.79
CA ILE A 101 -3.76 -8.51 7.88
C ILE A 101 -3.65 -6.98 7.86
N ALA A 102 -2.43 -6.45 7.74
CA ALA A 102 -2.16 -5.02 7.66
C ALA A 102 -2.91 -4.37 6.47
N TYR A 103 -2.89 -5.00 5.29
CA TYR A 103 -3.62 -4.55 4.10
C TYR A 103 -5.13 -4.53 4.32
N THR A 104 -5.71 -5.59 4.89
CA THR A 104 -7.14 -5.62 5.23
C THR A 104 -7.52 -4.54 6.25
N LEU A 105 -6.69 -4.31 7.26
CA LEU A 105 -6.93 -3.27 8.27
C LEU A 105 -6.85 -1.86 7.65
N GLY A 106 -5.83 -1.59 6.83
CA GLY A 106 -5.66 -0.30 6.17
C GLY A 106 -6.85 0.06 5.28
N ILE A 107 -7.32 -0.91 4.49
CA ILE A 107 -8.51 -0.73 3.65
C ILE A 107 -9.79 -0.55 4.48
N THR A 108 -9.92 -1.29 5.60
CA THR A 108 -11.08 -1.14 6.50
C THR A 108 -11.12 0.26 7.12
N VAL A 109 -9.96 0.78 7.55
CA VAL A 109 -9.84 2.14 8.09
C VAL A 109 -10.22 3.17 7.04
N VAL A 110 -9.70 3.05 5.81
CA VAL A 110 -10.05 3.93 4.69
C VAL A 110 -11.55 3.95 4.43
N LEU A 111 -12.17 2.77 4.34
CA LEU A 111 -13.61 2.67 4.11
C LEU A 111 -14.40 3.31 5.25
N THR A 112 -13.97 3.15 6.49
CA THR A 112 -14.61 3.75 7.67
C THR A 112 -14.52 5.27 7.64
N ILE A 113 -13.33 5.83 7.35
CA ILE A 113 -13.13 7.27 7.21
C ILE A 113 -14.03 7.82 6.10
N GLU A 114 -14.06 7.17 4.94
CA GLU A 114 -14.91 7.59 3.81
C GLU A 114 -16.40 7.55 4.12
N LEU A 115 -16.85 6.57 4.90
CA LEU A 115 -18.24 6.47 5.36
C LEU A 115 -18.59 7.62 6.32
N ILE A 116 -17.66 8.01 7.19
CA ILE A 116 -17.83 9.14 8.10
C ILE A 116 -17.83 10.47 7.33
N THR A 117 -16.92 10.66 6.36
CA THR A 117 -16.80 11.90 5.58
C THR A 117 -17.93 12.10 4.57
N LYS A 118 -18.58 11.03 4.11
CA LYS A 118 -19.76 11.12 3.22
C LYS A 118 -21.08 11.39 3.95
N LYS A 119 -21.08 11.38 5.28
CA LYS A 119 -22.24 11.69 6.11
C LYS A 119 -22.33 13.18 6.36
#